data_AF-A0A838ML36-F1
#
_entry.id   AF-A0A838ML36-F1
#
_cell.length_a   1.000
_cell.length_b   1.000
_cell.length_c   1.000
_cell.angle_alpha   90.00
_cell.angle_beta   90.00
_cell.angle_gamma   90.00
#
_symmetry.space_group_name_H-M   'P 1'
#
loop_
_entity.id
_entity.type
_entity.pdbx_description
1 polymer ?
#
loop_
_entity_poly.entity_id
_entity_poly.type
_entity_poly.pdbx_seq_one_letter_code
_entity_poly.pdbx_strand_id
1 'polypeptide(L)'
;MMNLAEYRNRNTRLADFLPWVALVGEGIVLNKDGSLQRTARFRGPDLDSAVPAELVAVAGRLNNAFRRLGSGWAIFVEAQRHGAATYPASMFADSASALVDAERKADFEEAGAHFESSYFLTFLYLPPA
;
A
#
# COMPACT_ATOMS: atom_id res chain seq x y z
N MET A 1 -6.74 19.78 27.66
CA MET A 1 -6.48 18.38 27.26
C MET A 1 -6.97 17.48 28.38
N MET A 2 -7.84 16.52 28.09
CA MET A 2 -8.43 15.65 29.12
C MET A 2 -7.35 14.71 29.69
N ASN A 3 -7.20 14.66 31.02
CA ASN A 3 -6.18 13.82 31.66
C ASN A 3 -6.65 12.36 31.68
N LEU A 4 -6.08 11.54 30.80
CA LEU A 4 -6.43 10.12 30.65
C LEU A 4 -5.72 9.20 31.66
N ALA A 5 -4.87 9.76 32.55
CA ALA A 5 -4.08 8.96 33.48
C ALA A 5 -4.94 8.12 34.44
N GLU A 6 -6.09 8.63 34.88
CA GLU A 6 -7.01 7.90 35.77
C GLU A 6 -7.68 6.68 35.10
N TYR A 7 -7.80 6.70 33.77
CA TYR A 7 -8.40 5.59 33.00
C TYR A 7 -7.36 4.57 32.52
N ARG A 8 -6.07 4.80 32.84
CA ARG A 8 -4.97 3.96 32.35
C ARG A 8 -4.77 2.77 33.27
N ASN A 9 -5.10 1.57 32.78
CA ASN A 9 -4.73 0.32 33.43
C ASN A 9 -3.19 0.20 33.43
N ARG A 10 -2.58 -0.20 34.55
CA ARG A 10 -1.12 -0.20 34.77
C ARG A 10 -0.37 -1.23 33.91
N ASN A 11 -1.10 -2.19 33.33
CA ASN A 11 -0.54 -3.19 32.42
C ASN A 11 -0.31 -2.59 31.04
N THR A 12 0.91 -2.72 30.53
CA THR A 12 1.26 -2.34 29.16
C THR A 12 0.47 -3.18 28.16
N ARG A 13 -0.21 -2.52 27.22
CA ARG A 13 -0.96 -3.17 26.13
C ARG A 13 -0.28 -2.90 24.79
N LEU A 14 -0.52 -3.73 23.78
CA LEU A 14 -0.07 -3.47 22.41
C LEU A 14 -0.49 -2.06 21.95
N ALA A 15 -1.71 -1.66 22.30
CA ALA A 15 -2.25 -0.33 22.00
C ALA A 15 -1.41 0.81 22.57
N ASP A 16 -0.61 0.64 23.62
CA ASP A 16 0.29 1.68 24.13
C ASP A 16 1.46 1.95 23.17
N PHE A 17 1.90 0.94 22.43
CA PHE A 17 3.02 1.01 21.48
C PHE A 17 2.60 1.42 20.07
N LEU A 18 1.34 1.20 19.69
CA LEU A 18 0.83 1.59 18.38
C LEU A 18 0.63 3.12 18.30
N PRO A 19 0.93 3.77 17.16
CA PRO A 19 0.75 5.21 17.01
C PRO A 19 -0.72 5.61 16.84
N TRP A 20 -1.61 4.66 16.51
CA TRP A 20 -3.01 4.92 16.14
C TRP A 20 -3.92 5.11 17.35
N VAL A 21 -4.87 6.05 17.23
CA VAL A 21 -5.90 6.35 18.24
C VAL A 21 -7.25 5.84 17.78
N ALA A 22 -7.72 6.31 16.62
CA ALA A 22 -9.06 6.03 16.13
C ALA A 22 -9.18 6.26 14.62
N LEU A 23 -10.21 5.66 14.02
CA LEU A 23 -10.69 6.08 12.71
C LEU A 23 -11.63 7.27 12.89
N VAL A 24 -11.22 8.44 12.40
CA VAL A 24 -11.96 9.71 12.54
C VAL A 24 -12.74 10.09 11.28
N GLY A 25 -12.61 9.27 10.24
CA GLY A 25 -13.32 9.39 8.97
C GLY A 25 -13.04 8.16 8.11
N GLU A 26 -13.62 8.13 6.90
CA GLU A 26 -13.45 7.01 5.97
C GLU A 26 -11.98 6.82 5.59
N GLY A 27 -11.35 5.78 6.15
CA GLY A 27 -9.94 5.48 5.93
C GLY A 27 -8.95 6.49 6.52
N ILE A 28 -9.40 7.39 7.41
CA ILE A 28 -8.54 8.38 8.08
C ILE A 28 -8.26 7.93 9.52
N VAL A 29 -6.99 7.69 9.82
CA VAL A 29 -6.52 7.35 11.17
C VAL A 29 -6.01 8.61 11.86
N LEU A 30 -6.50 8.88 13.06
CA LEU A 30 -5.87 9.83 13.99
C LEU A 30 -4.77 9.13 14.76
N ASN A 31 -3.57 9.71 14.77
CA ASN A 31 -2.43 9.26 15.55
C ASN A 31 -2.32 9.98 16.90
N LYS A 32 -1.57 9.39 17.82
CA LYS A 32 -1.39 9.88 19.20
C LYS A 32 -0.63 11.19 19.28
N ASP A 33 0.18 11.51 18.28
CA ASP A 33 0.87 12.79 18.14
C ASP A 33 -0.03 13.89 17.55
N GLY A 34 -1.30 13.58 17.25
CA GLY A 34 -2.26 14.50 16.64
C GLY A 34 -2.21 14.51 15.11
N SER A 35 -1.34 13.72 14.48
CA SER A 35 -1.30 13.62 13.02
C SER A 35 -2.47 12.80 12.45
N LEU A 36 -2.86 13.11 11.23
CA LEU A 36 -3.83 12.37 10.44
C LEU A 36 -3.10 11.52 9.40
N GLN A 37 -3.49 10.27 9.26
CA GLN A 37 -2.90 9.33 8.31
C GLN A 37 -3.99 8.75 7.39
N ARG A 38 -3.69 8.61 6.10
CA ARG A 38 -4.51 7.83 5.15
C ARG A 38 -3.61 7.11 4.16
N THR A 39 -3.96 5.85 3.87
CA THR A 39 -3.21 4.99 2.97
C THR A 39 -4.04 4.66 1.73
N ALA A 40 -3.40 4.68 0.57
CA ALA A 40 -3.97 4.23 -0.68
C ALA A 40 -3.11 3.11 -1.27
N ARG A 41 -3.74 2.06 -1.81
CA ARG A 41 -3.05 1.09 -2.67
C ARG A 41 -2.84 1.72 -4.05
N PHE A 42 -1.68 1.51 -4.64
CA PHE A 42 -1.39 1.96 -6.00
C PHE A 42 -0.69 0.86 -6.82
N ARG A 43 -0.72 1.02 -8.14
CA ARG A 43 0.08 0.23 -9.09
C ARG A 43 0.71 1.20 -10.07
N GLY A 44 2.04 1.24 -10.08
CA GLY A 44 2.80 2.04 -11.04
C GLY A 44 3.00 1.30 -12.37
N PRO A 45 3.57 1.97 -13.39
CA PRO A 45 4.07 1.30 -14.58
C PRO A 45 5.19 0.31 -14.22
N ASP A 46 5.48 -0.62 -15.13
CA ASP A 46 6.64 -1.51 -14.97
C ASP A 46 7.93 -0.69 -15.08
N LEU A 47 8.59 -0.47 -13.94
CA LEU A 47 9.84 0.28 -13.86
C LEU A 47 11.06 -0.57 -14.18
N ASP A 48 10.96 -1.90 -14.13
CA ASP A 48 12.07 -2.80 -14.44
C ASP A 48 12.36 -2.82 -15.95
N SER A 49 11.33 -2.57 -16.77
CA SER A 49 11.43 -2.43 -18.22
C SER A 49 11.60 -0.98 -18.70
N ALA A 50 11.68 0.00 -17.81
CA ALA A 50 11.70 1.42 -18.17
C ALA A 50 13.09 1.91 -18.59
N VAL A 51 13.14 2.79 -19.59
CA VAL A 51 14.41 3.41 -19.99
C VAL A 51 14.79 4.54 -19.00
N PRO A 52 16.09 4.90 -18.87
CA PRO A 52 16.52 5.92 -17.91
C PRO A 52 15.77 7.26 -18.01
N ALA A 53 15.44 7.70 -19.23
CA ALA A 53 14.67 8.92 -19.45
C ALA A 53 13.25 8.85 -18.85
N GLU A 54 12.62 7.69 -18.90
CA GLU A 54 11.29 7.47 -18.31
C GLU A 54 11.35 7.49 -16.79
N LEU A 55 12.37 6.86 -16.20
CA LEU A 55 12.59 6.87 -14.75
C LEU A 55 12.75 8.31 -14.24
N VAL A 56 13.56 9.12 -14.92
CA VAL A 56 13.74 10.54 -14.59
C VAL A 56 12.43 11.31 -14.72
N ALA A 57 11.65 11.07 -15.79
CA ALA A 57 10.36 11.72 -15.99
C ALA A 57 9.35 11.35 -14.89
N VAL A 58 9.28 10.08 -14.49
CA VAL A 58 8.42 9.60 -13.39
C VAL A 58 8.82 10.25 -12.07
N ALA A 59 10.12 10.21 -11.73
CA ALA A 59 10.63 10.83 -10.50
C ALA A 59 10.33 12.34 -10.45
N GLY A 60 10.49 13.04 -11.58
CA GLY A 60 10.16 14.46 -11.71
C GLY A 60 8.67 14.75 -11.46
N ARG A 61 7.78 13.93 -12.03
CA ARG A 61 6.32 14.05 -11.80
C ARG A 61 5.95 13.84 -10.33
N LEU A 62 6.49 12.79 -9.70
CA LEU A 62 6.25 12.50 -8.28
C LEU A 62 6.75 13.62 -7.38
N ASN A 63 7.98 14.10 -7.60
CA ASN A 63 8.56 15.19 -6.83
C ASN A 63 7.70 16.48 -6.97
N ASN A 64 7.30 16.84 -8.18
CA ASN A 64 6.45 18.01 -8.41
C ASN A 64 5.06 17.89 -7.78
N ALA A 65 4.51 16.67 -7.66
CA ALA A 65 3.26 16.44 -6.93
C ALA A 65 3.47 16.58 -5.42
N PHE A 66 4.48 15.91 -4.85
CA PHE A 66 4.74 15.92 -3.40
C PHE A 66 5.16 17.29 -2.88
N ARG A 67 5.88 18.09 -3.67
CA ARG A 67 6.29 19.44 -3.27
C ARG A 67 5.10 20.38 -3.00
N ARG A 68 3.92 20.08 -3.56
CA ARG A 68 2.68 20.87 -3.34
C ARG A 68 2.07 20.66 -1.96
N LEU A 69 2.43 19.59 -1.25
CA LEU A 69 1.94 19.31 0.09
C LEU A 69 2.47 20.31 1.12
N GLY A 70 3.70 20.80 0.93
CA GLY A 70 4.34 21.75 1.84
C GLY A 70 4.75 21.11 3.17
N SER A 71 4.77 21.92 4.22
CA SER A 71 5.23 21.52 5.56
C SER A 71 4.19 20.68 6.32
N GLY A 72 4.65 19.88 7.27
CA GLY A 72 3.79 19.06 8.13
C GLY A 72 3.34 17.73 7.50
N TRP A 73 3.75 17.45 6.26
CA TRP A 73 3.47 16.18 5.60
C TRP A 73 4.66 15.23 5.67
N ALA A 74 4.35 13.94 5.89
CA ALA A 74 5.26 12.82 5.67
C ALA A 74 4.61 11.82 4.71
N ILE A 75 5.44 11.16 3.92
CA ILE A 75 5.01 10.16 2.93
C ILE A 75 5.76 8.86 3.22
N PHE A 76 5.01 7.77 3.31
CA PHE A 76 5.56 6.42 3.44
C PHE A 76 5.16 5.61 2.22
N VAL A 77 6.13 4.93 1.62
CA VAL A 77 5.92 4.03 0.48
C VAL A 77 6.28 2.63 0.93
N GLU A 78 5.34 1.71 0.75
CA GLU A 78 5.50 0.31 1.15
C GLU A 78 5.26 -0.61 -0.05
N ALA A 79 6.08 -1.65 -0.17
CA ALA A 79 5.87 -2.74 -1.11
C ALA A 79 5.79 -4.05 -0.31
N GLN A 80 4.66 -4.72 -0.41
CA GLN A 80 4.42 -6.02 0.22
C GLN A 80 4.44 -7.10 -0.86
N ARG A 81 5.34 -8.07 -0.72
CA ARG A 81 5.41 -9.25 -1.58
C ARG A 81 4.66 -10.40 -0.91
N HIS A 82 3.70 -10.99 -1.61
CA HIS A 82 2.90 -12.09 -1.09
C HIS A 82 2.73 -13.20 -2.13
N GLY A 83 2.45 -14.41 -1.66
CA GLY A 83 2.36 -15.58 -2.51
C GLY A 83 1.11 -15.55 -3.39
N ALA A 84 1.28 -15.65 -4.70
CA ALA A 84 0.20 -15.82 -5.66
C ALA A 84 -0.05 -17.32 -5.85
N ALA A 85 -0.98 -17.88 -5.08
CA ALA A 85 -1.25 -19.32 -5.10
C ALA A 85 -2.41 -19.72 -6.04
N THR A 86 -3.15 -18.77 -6.58
CA THR A 86 -4.41 -19.04 -7.31
C THR A 86 -4.31 -18.60 -8.76
N TYR A 87 -4.43 -19.55 -9.67
CA TYR A 87 -4.68 -19.27 -11.08
C TYR A 87 -6.16 -18.87 -11.26
N PRO A 88 -6.48 -17.78 -11.98
CA PRO A 88 -7.87 -17.33 -12.12
C PRO A 88 -8.72 -18.32 -12.94
N ALA A 89 -9.99 -18.48 -12.55
CA ALA A 89 -10.95 -19.21 -13.38
C ALA A 89 -11.37 -18.33 -14.57
N SER A 90 -11.08 -18.80 -15.78
CA SER A 90 -11.35 -18.09 -17.02
C SER A 90 -12.36 -18.87 -17.88
N MET A 91 -13.22 -18.16 -18.62
CA MET A 91 -14.10 -18.74 -19.64
C MET A 91 -13.73 -18.19 -21.01
N PHE A 92 -13.59 -19.08 -22.00
CA PHE A 92 -13.22 -18.72 -23.37
C PHE A 92 -14.31 -19.17 -24.35
N ALA A 93 -14.52 -18.36 -25.39
CA ALA A 93 -15.55 -18.62 -26.40
C ALA A 93 -15.17 -19.74 -27.38
N ASP A 94 -13.87 -19.97 -27.57
CA ASP A 94 -13.32 -20.98 -28.49
C ASP A 94 -12.40 -21.96 -27.76
N SER A 95 -12.27 -23.16 -28.33
CA SER A 95 -11.48 -24.25 -27.76
C SER A 95 -9.97 -24.01 -27.82
N ALA A 96 -9.47 -23.23 -28.79
CA ALA A 96 -8.04 -22.99 -28.92
C ALA A 96 -7.54 -22.08 -27.79
N SER A 97 -8.27 -21.00 -27.49
CA SER A 97 -7.99 -20.13 -26.34
C SER A 97 -8.09 -20.88 -25.01
N ALA A 98 -9.08 -21.77 -24.86
CA ALA A 98 -9.22 -22.60 -23.66
C ALA A 98 -8.03 -23.57 -23.48
N LEU A 99 -7.53 -24.15 -24.57
CA LEU A 99 -6.35 -25.03 -24.52
C LEU A 99 -5.10 -24.25 -24.08
N VAL A 100 -4.87 -23.05 -24.63
CA VAL A 100 -3.73 -22.20 -24.25
C VAL A 100 -3.79 -21.82 -22.77
N ASP A 101 -4.96 -21.50 -22.24
CA ASP A 101 -5.12 -21.20 -20.81
C ASP A 101 -4.88 -22.42 -19.92
N ALA A 102 -5.27 -23.62 -20.36
CA ALA A 102 -5.02 -24.85 -19.64
C ALA A 102 -3.51 -25.15 -19.51
N GLU A 103 -2.73 -24.97 -20.58
CA GLU A 103 -1.26 -25.10 -20.54
C GLU A 103 -0.64 -24.07 -19.59
N ARG A 104 -1.08 -22.79 -19.66
CA ARG A 104 -0.60 -21.73 -18.76
C ARG A 104 -0.91 -22.02 -17.30
N LYS A 105 -2.08 -22.61 -17.02
CA LYS A 105 -2.46 -23.04 -15.69
C LYS A 105 -1.55 -24.18 -15.21
N ALA A 106 -1.28 -25.18 -16.05
CA ALA A 106 -0.39 -26.28 -15.72
C ALA A 106 1.03 -25.77 -15.38
N ASP A 107 1.58 -24.89 -16.22
CA ASP A 107 2.88 -24.25 -15.98
C ASP A 107 2.92 -23.47 -14.66
N PHE A 108 1.84 -22.73 -14.38
CA PHE A 108 1.71 -21.97 -13.13
C PHE A 108 1.70 -22.89 -11.91
N GLU A 109 0.97 -24.00 -11.98
CA GLU A 109 0.87 -24.97 -10.87
C GLU A 109 2.19 -25.75 -10.66
N GLU A 110 2.95 -26.01 -11.73
CA GLU A 110 4.25 -26.72 -11.66
C GLU A 110 5.40 -25.85 -11.11
N ALA A 111 5.46 -24.57 -11.51
CA ALA A 111 6.62 -23.71 -11.22
C ALA A 111 6.90 -23.48 -9.72
N GLY A 112 5.92 -23.69 -8.84
CA GLY A 112 6.05 -23.54 -7.39
C GLY A 112 6.23 -22.06 -6.94
N ALA A 113 5.43 -21.65 -5.96
CA ALA A 113 5.46 -20.34 -5.29
C ALA A 113 5.64 -19.10 -6.22
N HIS A 114 4.57 -18.71 -6.91
CA HIS A 114 4.51 -17.38 -7.53
C HIS A 114 4.35 -16.31 -6.47
N PHE A 115 4.75 -15.08 -6.80
CA PHE A 115 4.60 -13.93 -5.93
C PHE A 115 4.04 -12.74 -6.68
N GLU A 116 3.21 -11.97 -6.00
CA GLU A 116 2.78 -10.65 -6.46
C GLU A 116 3.13 -9.58 -5.43
N SER A 117 3.25 -8.34 -5.92
CA SER A 117 3.59 -7.19 -5.10
C SER A 117 2.43 -6.21 -5.04
N SER A 118 2.04 -5.84 -3.82
CA SER A 118 1.08 -4.76 -3.54
C SER A 118 1.81 -3.54 -3.02
N TYR A 119 1.48 -2.36 -3.52
CA TYR A 119 2.16 -1.12 -3.16
C TYR A 119 1.19 -0.20 -2.46
N PHE A 120 1.65 0.42 -1.37
CA PHE A 120 0.86 1.31 -0.54
C PHE A 120 1.57 2.63 -0.38
N LEU A 121 0.80 3.71 -0.49
CA LEU A 121 1.24 5.08 -0.29
C LEU A 121 0.46 5.66 0.89
N THR A 122 1.15 5.95 1.97
CA THR A 122 0.57 6.55 3.17
C THR A 122 0.95 8.01 3.24
N PHE A 123 -0.06 8.87 3.29
CA PHE A 123 0.10 10.30 3.60
C PHE A 123 -0.17 10.49 5.08
N LEU A 124 0.75 11.15 5.77
CA LEU A 124 0.61 11.59 7.14
C LEU A 124 0.70 13.12 7.17
N TYR A 125 -0.23 13.78 7.85
CA TYR A 125 -0.28 15.22 8.01
C TYR A 125 -0.36 15.57 9.49
N LEU A 126 0.59 16.34 9.99
CA LEU A 126 0.56 16.95 11.31
C LEU A 126 0.06 18.40 11.16
N PRO A 127 -1.16 18.72 11.62
CA PRO A 127 -1.66 20.09 11.60
C PRO A 127 -0.75 21.03 12.41
N PRO A 128 -0.61 22.29 12.01
CA PRO A 128 0.09 23.29 12.81
C PRO A 128 -0.62 23.50 14.16
N ALA A 129 0.16 23.88 15.17
CA ALA A 129 -0.32 24.20 16.52
C ALA A 129 -1.13 25.50 16.56
#